data_AF-A0A375HXW3-F1
#
_entry.id   AF-A0A375HXW3-F1
#
_cell.length_a   1.000
_cell.length_b   1.000
_cell.length_c   1.000
_cell.angle_alpha   90.00
_cell.angle_beta   90.00
_cell.angle_gamma   90.00
#
_symmetry.space_group_name_H-M   'P 1'
#
loop_
_entity.id
_entity.type
_entity.pdbx_description
1 polymer ?
#
loop_
_entity_poly.entity_id
_entity_poly.type
_entity_poly.pdbx_seq_one_letter_code
_entity_poly.pdbx_strand_id
1 'polypeptide(L)'
;MSRIYHALPSPAPAVEAARGPADRVNRLLTRAARNPVVAHLWRTNERFNNRLGNQFAGGITYFSVLAVVPVLMFAFSGLGFVLTRIRPSWLAQVKELIGRNVTAGPVRDTILTYVDQYLYNWQAVGLVAIAVALWAGAGWVGNVKGAIRAMWRPEFDTTEKRHFFFIEVLINMGQLIGFIVLILLGLGANTVFITWGEDLVHLLPFDALGLSNWLVRLVSASVSLASGWMLFYAFFTILPADNKAPRRSVRRGSLMAAVMFWVLQAGAGTLAAMFARNRSAALWGASFVVALLFLNIFARLILYVACWIATANQPAVARRWSDFDQPLRHRDDVVTVPGHWDAADEDQARRLDEESDLDAAARRNTAYALDTVMGSLMSGLGGPPADAMAHRGPVINRGPDRGARQRLPQRLAQRTSWSPTNPSPATSARREQRRPGAGWLGGLAAGLGAGALLPRLIGRLLARRARSRRPRPRP
;
A
#
# COMPACT_ATOMS: atom_id res chain seq x y z
N MET A 1 47.78 -77.15 -1.98
CA MET A 1 46.72 -76.68 -1.06
C MET A 1 46.42 -75.21 -1.37
N SER A 2 45.31 -74.97 -2.05
CA SER A 2 44.84 -73.66 -2.52
C SER A 2 44.20 -72.86 -1.38
N ARG A 3 44.70 -71.65 -1.06
CA ARG A 3 43.99 -70.71 -0.19
C ARG A 3 43.15 -69.76 -1.02
N ILE A 4 41.86 -69.79 -0.73
CA ILE A 4 40.78 -69.02 -1.34
C ILE A 4 40.86 -67.58 -0.82
N TYR A 5 40.87 -66.60 -1.72
CA TYR A 5 40.70 -65.18 -1.38
C TYR A 5 39.22 -64.91 -1.07
N HIS A 6 38.93 -64.39 0.13
CA HIS A 6 37.62 -63.80 0.42
C HIS A 6 37.53 -62.43 -0.27
N ALA A 7 36.64 -62.29 -1.24
CA ALA A 7 36.28 -61.00 -1.82
C ALA A 7 35.50 -60.17 -0.79
N LEU A 8 35.87 -58.88 -0.63
CA LEU A 8 35.12 -57.89 0.13
C LEU A 8 33.71 -57.72 -0.49
N PRO A 9 32.65 -57.54 0.32
CA PRO A 9 31.31 -57.31 -0.22
C PRO A 9 31.29 -56.01 -1.02
N SER A 10 30.71 -56.06 -2.22
CA SER A 10 30.49 -54.88 -3.06
C SER A 10 29.75 -53.79 -2.28
N PRO A 11 30.11 -52.50 -2.44
CA PRO A 11 29.34 -51.43 -1.82
C PRO A 11 27.90 -51.51 -2.33
N ALA A 12 26.94 -51.50 -1.40
CA ALA A 12 25.53 -51.41 -1.74
C ALA A 12 25.33 -50.20 -2.67
N PRO A 13 24.47 -50.29 -3.71
CA PRO A 13 24.19 -49.16 -4.57
C PRO A 13 23.74 -48.00 -3.68
N ALA A 14 24.40 -46.84 -3.83
CA ALA A 14 23.98 -45.62 -3.18
C ALA A 14 22.49 -45.45 -3.46
N VAL A 15 21.67 -45.54 -2.40
CA VAL A 15 20.26 -45.20 -2.49
C VAL A 15 20.24 -43.73 -2.91
N GLU A 16 20.02 -43.51 -4.20
CA GLU A 16 19.88 -42.18 -4.78
C GLU A 16 18.71 -41.53 -4.06
N ALA A 17 19.01 -40.70 -3.05
CA ALA A 17 18.02 -40.03 -2.24
C ALA A 17 17.02 -39.37 -3.19
N ALA A 18 15.77 -39.82 -3.13
CA ALA A 18 14.73 -39.38 -4.03
C ALA A 18 14.63 -37.85 -3.98
N ARG A 19 15.11 -37.20 -5.05
CA ARG A 19 15.20 -35.74 -5.19
C ARG A 19 13.79 -35.15 -5.05
N GLY A 20 13.49 -34.58 -3.89
CA GLY A 20 12.15 -34.16 -3.53
C GLY A 20 11.66 -32.98 -4.38
N PRO A 21 10.35 -32.67 -4.36
CA PRO A 21 9.82 -31.40 -4.87
C PRO A 21 10.52 -30.19 -4.25
N ALA A 22 10.88 -30.26 -2.97
CA ALA A 22 11.62 -29.22 -2.24
C ALA A 22 13.00 -28.92 -2.85
N ASP A 23 13.79 -29.96 -3.19
CA ASP A 23 15.11 -29.79 -3.83
C ASP A 23 15.01 -29.20 -5.24
N ARG A 24 13.91 -29.46 -5.95
CA ARG A 24 13.63 -28.82 -7.24
C ARG A 24 13.30 -27.34 -7.06
N VAL A 25 12.45 -27.01 -6.09
CA VAL A 25 12.12 -25.61 -5.76
C VAL A 25 13.38 -24.85 -5.34
N ASN A 26 14.21 -25.42 -4.45
CA ASN A 26 15.43 -24.78 -3.99
C ASN A 26 16.45 -24.54 -5.11
N ARG A 27 16.59 -25.50 -6.05
CA ARG A 27 17.41 -25.31 -7.26
C ARG A 27 16.88 -24.24 -8.20
N LEU A 28 15.56 -24.13 -8.33
CA LEU A 28 14.94 -23.07 -9.12
C LEU A 28 15.12 -21.70 -8.46
N LEU A 29 14.97 -21.60 -7.15
CA LEU A 29 15.17 -20.36 -6.38
C LEU A 29 16.63 -19.90 -6.42
N THR A 30 17.59 -20.80 -6.22
CA THR A 30 19.02 -20.47 -6.34
C THR A 30 19.41 -20.07 -7.76
N ARG A 31 18.84 -20.73 -8.79
CA ARG A 31 19.04 -20.32 -10.19
C ARG A 31 18.40 -18.96 -10.49
N ALA A 32 17.22 -18.68 -9.93
CA ALA A 32 16.55 -17.40 -10.04
C ALA A 32 17.33 -16.28 -9.34
N ALA A 33 17.91 -16.56 -8.16
CA ALA A 33 18.73 -15.61 -7.41
C ALA A 33 20.01 -15.21 -8.13
N ARG A 34 20.56 -16.09 -8.98
CA ARG A 34 21.72 -15.78 -9.83
C ARG A 34 21.40 -14.84 -10.99
N ASN A 35 20.13 -14.73 -11.42
CA ASN A 35 19.75 -13.78 -12.47
C ASN A 35 19.55 -12.38 -11.85
N PRO A 36 20.35 -11.38 -12.24
CA PRO A 36 20.32 -10.05 -11.61
C PRO A 36 18.97 -9.35 -11.76
N VAL A 37 18.23 -9.60 -12.85
CA VAL A 37 16.90 -9.01 -13.08
C VAL A 37 15.86 -9.62 -12.13
N VAL A 38 15.84 -10.95 -12.03
CA VAL A 38 14.91 -11.67 -11.16
C VAL A 38 15.21 -11.37 -9.69
N ALA A 39 16.49 -11.37 -9.32
CA ALA A 39 16.91 -11.00 -7.98
C ALA A 39 16.53 -9.57 -7.62
N HIS A 40 16.65 -8.62 -8.55
CA HIS A 40 16.23 -7.24 -8.31
C HIS A 40 14.71 -7.11 -8.12
N LEU A 41 13.92 -7.81 -8.94
CA LEU A 41 12.45 -7.82 -8.80
C LEU A 41 12.01 -8.46 -7.49
N TRP A 42 12.64 -9.58 -7.10
CA TRP A 42 12.33 -10.23 -5.83
C TRP A 42 12.66 -9.35 -4.63
N ARG A 43 13.85 -8.74 -4.59
CA ARG A 43 14.25 -7.79 -3.55
C ARG A 43 13.29 -6.61 -3.45
N THR A 44 12.82 -6.11 -4.60
CA THR A 44 11.82 -5.04 -4.65
C THR A 44 10.51 -5.47 -3.99
N ASN A 45 10.02 -6.66 -4.34
CA ASN A 45 8.79 -7.21 -3.75
C ASN A 45 8.93 -7.46 -2.25
N GLU A 46 10.04 -8.05 -1.82
CA GLU A 46 10.33 -8.31 -0.40
C GLU A 46 10.37 -7.00 0.39
N ARG A 47 11.09 -5.99 -0.13
CA ARG A 47 11.13 -4.65 0.48
C ARG A 47 9.74 -4.01 0.57
N PHE A 48 8.96 -4.05 -0.50
CA PHE A 48 7.62 -3.46 -0.53
C PHE A 48 6.69 -4.05 0.55
N ASN A 49 6.73 -5.37 0.72
CA ASN A 49 5.91 -6.06 1.73
C ASN A 49 6.44 -5.83 3.15
N ASN A 50 7.76 -5.87 3.35
CA ASN A 50 8.38 -5.62 4.65
C ASN A 50 8.10 -4.20 5.17
N ARG A 51 7.93 -3.22 4.27
CA ARG A 51 7.73 -1.80 4.60
C ARG A 51 6.28 -1.35 4.56
N LEU A 52 5.34 -2.28 4.67
CA LEU A 52 3.91 -1.95 4.72
C LEU A 52 3.43 -1.16 3.48
N GLY A 53 3.98 -1.48 2.29
CA GLY A 53 3.67 -0.76 1.05
C GLY A 53 2.18 -0.72 0.72
N ASN A 54 1.44 -1.81 1.01
CA ASN A 54 -0.01 -1.86 0.83
C ASN A 54 -0.75 -0.91 1.78
N GLN A 55 -0.31 -0.81 3.04
CA GLN A 55 -0.91 0.07 4.05
C GLN A 55 -0.63 1.54 3.73
N PHE A 56 0.60 1.88 3.33
CA PHE A 56 0.93 3.23 2.86
C PHE A 56 0.14 3.61 1.62
N ALA A 57 0.00 2.70 0.64
CA ALA A 57 -0.83 2.94 -0.54
C ALA A 57 -2.31 3.19 -0.16
N GLY A 58 -2.84 2.45 0.82
CA GLY A 58 -4.15 2.69 1.39
C GLY A 58 -4.29 4.09 2.00
N GLY A 59 -3.30 4.51 2.79
CA GLY A 59 -3.25 5.87 3.36
C GLY A 59 -3.20 6.96 2.28
N ILE A 60 -2.33 6.80 1.27
CA ILE A 60 -2.24 7.74 0.14
C ILE A 60 -3.58 7.82 -0.61
N THR A 61 -4.26 6.69 -0.81
CA THR A 61 -5.57 6.65 -1.46
C THR A 61 -6.58 7.48 -0.68
N TYR A 62 -6.65 7.29 0.65
CA TYR A 62 -7.54 8.05 1.53
C TYR A 62 -7.30 9.56 1.42
N PHE A 63 -6.06 10.01 1.52
CA PHE A 63 -5.73 11.44 1.37
C PHE A 63 -6.00 11.96 -0.04
N SER A 64 -5.82 11.13 -1.08
CA SER A 64 -6.12 11.50 -2.46
C SER A 64 -7.61 11.75 -2.66
N VAL A 65 -8.48 10.89 -2.10
CA VAL A 65 -9.94 11.05 -2.15
C VAL A 65 -10.37 12.33 -1.46
N LEU A 66 -9.78 12.66 -0.31
CA LEU A 66 -10.05 13.94 0.36
C LEU A 66 -9.64 15.14 -0.50
N ALA A 67 -8.55 15.03 -1.26
CA ALA A 67 -8.09 16.08 -2.18
C ALA A 67 -8.95 16.21 -3.44
N VAL A 68 -9.76 15.21 -3.81
CA VAL A 68 -10.66 15.29 -4.97
C VAL A 68 -11.71 16.40 -4.80
N VAL A 69 -12.23 16.59 -3.59
CA VAL A 69 -13.28 17.58 -3.32
C VAL A 69 -12.85 19.01 -3.71
N PRO A 70 -11.75 19.57 -3.18
CA PRO A 70 -11.33 20.92 -3.55
C PRO A 70 -10.87 21.02 -5.02
N VAL A 71 -10.33 19.94 -5.60
CA VAL A 71 -10.02 19.90 -7.04
C VAL A 71 -11.29 20.01 -7.89
N LEU A 72 -12.35 19.30 -7.53
CA LEU A 72 -13.65 19.40 -8.20
C LEU A 72 -14.29 20.78 -7.98
N MET A 73 -14.16 21.37 -6.78
CA MET A 73 -14.62 22.74 -6.54
C MET A 73 -13.87 23.75 -7.42
N PHE A 74 -12.55 23.59 -7.59
CA PHE A 74 -11.76 24.44 -8.46
C PHE A 74 -12.13 24.25 -9.94
N ALA A 75 -12.32 23.01 -10.38
CA ALA A 75 -12.80 22.71 -11.73
C ALA A 75 -14.19 23.30 -11.99
N PHE A 76 -15.10 23.22 -11.01
CA PHE A 76 -16.43 23.82 -11.08
C PHE A 76 -16.37 25.35 -11.15
N SER A 77 -15.47 25.99 -10.40
CA SER A 77 -15.19 27.43 -10.51
C SER A 77 -14.70 27.79 -11.91
N GLY A 78 -13.77 27.02 -12.49
CA GLY A 78 -13.33 27.20 -13.87
C GLY A 78 -14.47 27.08 -14.88
N LEU A 79 -15.38 26.11 -14.67
CA LEU A 79 -16.59 25.97 -15.48
C LEU A 79 -17.53 27.18 -15.33
N GLY A 80 -17.70 27.72 -14.12
CA GLY A 80 -18.43 28.97 -13.88
C GLY A 80 -17.82 30.17 -14.60
N PHE A 81 -16.50 30.32 -14.56
CA PHE A 81 -15.79 31.35 -15.33
C PHE A 81 -16.04 31.22 -16.83
N VAL A 82 -15.87 30.01 -17.39
CA VAL A 82 -16.10 29.76 -18.82
C VAL A 82 -17.55 30.05 -19.20
N LEU A 83 -18.52 29.51 -18.45
CA LEU A 83 -19.94 29.64 -18.78
C LEU A 83 -20.51 31.03 -18.54
N THR A 84 -19.96 31.83 -17.63
CA THR A 84 -20.50 33.18 -17.32
C THR A 84 -19.73 34.30 -18.02
N ARG A 85 -18.45 34.11 -18.35
CA ARG A 85 -17.59 35.15 -18.93
C ARG A 85 -17.14 34.87 -20.36
N ILE A 86 -16.78 33.62 -20.68
CA ILE A 86 -16.20 33.30 -22.00
C ILE A 86 -17.30 32.90 -23.01
N ARG A 87 -18.24 32.04 -22.60
CA ARG A 87 -19.31 31.51 -23.45
C ARG A 87 -20.67 31.50 -22.71
N PRO A 88 -21.30 32.66 -22.47
CA PRO A 88 -22.64 32.77 -21.87
C PRO A 88 -23.71 31.92 -22.55
N SER A 89 -23.61 31.73 -23.87
CA SER A 89 -24.54 30.90 -24.66
C SER A 89 -24.55 29.42 -24.22
N TRP A 90 -23.45 28.89 -23.68
CA TRP A 90 -23.40 27.51 -23.20
C TRP A 90 -24.10 27.33 -21.86
N LEU A 91 -24.16 28.39 -21.04
CA LEU A 91 -24.90 28.34 -19.77
C LEU A 91 -26.39 28.08 -20.01
N ALA A 92 -26.97 28.70 -21.04
CA ALA A 92 -28.36 28.47 -21.45
C ALA A 92 -28.60 27.00 -21.84
N GLN A 93 -27.68 26.41 -22.61
CA GLN A 93 -27.77 24.99 -23.01
C GLN A 93 -27.65 24.04 -21.82
N VAL A 94 -26.76 24.33 -20.87
CA VAL A 94 -26.62 23.54 -19.63
C VAL A 94 -27.92 23.59 -18.81
N LYS A 95 -28.53 24.77 -18.64
CA LYS A 95 -29.82 24.91 -17.95
C LYS A 95 -30.94 24.16 -18.67
N GLU A 96 -30.96 24.20 -19.98
CA GLU A 96 -31.93 23.47 -20.79
C GLU A 96 -31.77 21.95 -20.64
N LEU A 97 -30.53 21.44 -20.67
CA LEU A 97 -30.20 20.04 -20.40
C LEU A 97 -30.66 19.61 -19.01
N ILE A 98 -30.40 20.42 -17.97
CA ILE A 98 -30.89 20.15 -16.62
C ILE A 98 -32.42 20.11 -16.61
N GLY A 99 -33.07 21.07 -17.26
CA GLY A 99 -34.52 21.14 -17.34
C GLY A 99 -35.18 19.97 -18.08
N ARG A 100 -34.47 19.36 -19.04
CA ARG A 100 -34.92 18.17 -19.77
C ARG A 100 -34.71 16.86 -18.99
N ASN A 101 -33.66 16.77 -18.18
CA ASN A 101 -33.28 15.52 -17.48
C ASN A 101 -33.77 15.43 -16.03
N VAL A 102 -34.17 16.55 -15.43
CA VAL A 102 -34.70 16.60 -14.06
C VAL A 102 -36.21 16.85 -14.12
N THR A 103 -36.98 15.98 -13.46
CA THR A 103 -38.44 16.09 -13.37
C THR A 103 -38.85 17.48 -12.87
N ALA A 104 -39.85 18.08 -13.52
CA ALA A 104 -40.38 19.38 -13.11
C ALA A 104 -40.90 19.33 -11.66
N GLY A 105 -40.58 20.37 -10.87
CA GLY A 105 -40.96 20.50 -9.47
C GLY A 105 -39.90 21.21 -8.62
N PRO A 106 -40.13 21.35 -7.30
CA PRO A 106 -39.29 22.14 -6.40
C PRO A 106 -37.80 21.76 -6.40
N VAL A 107 -37.50 20.49 -6.68
CA VAL A 107 -36.12 19.97 -6.77
C VAL A 107 -35.39 20.57 -7.98
N ARG A 108 -36.05 20.65 -9.14
CA ARG A 108 -35.46 21.25 -10.35
C ARG A 108 -35.17 22.72 -10.13
N ASP A 109 -36.11 23.47 -9.56
CA ASP A 109 -35.95 24.92 -9.33
C ASP A 109 -34.85 25.22 -8.33
N THR A 110 -34.74 24.38 -7.28
CA THR A 110 -33.62 24.45 -6.33
C THR A 110 -32.28 24.19 -7.01
N ILE A 111 -32.20 23.17 -7.88
CA ILE A 111 -30.97 22.86 -8.62
C ILE A 111 -30.60 24.02 -9.54
N LEU A 112 -31.54 24.55 -10.32
CA LEU A 112 -31.29 25.67 -11.24
C LEU A 112 -30.84 26.93 -10.48
N THR A 113 -31.44 27.22 -9.32
CA THR A 113 -31.05 28.33 -8.45
C THR A 113 -29.62 28.17 -7.94
N TYR A 114 -29.25 26.98 -7.45
CA TYR A 114 -27.90 26.70 -7.00
C TYR A 114 -26.89 26.77 -8.13
N VAL A 115 -27.22 26.24 -9.31
CA VAL A 115 -26.38 26.36 -10.50
C VAL A 115 -26.11 27.82 -10.83
N ASP A 116 -27.13 28.68 -10.83
CA ASP A 116 -26.91 30.12 -11.04
C ASP A 116 -26.05 30.74 -9.94
N GLN A 117 -26.41 30.53 -8.67
CA GLN A 117 -25.69 31.13 -7.55
C GLN A 117 -24.21 30.74 -7.54
N TYR A 118 -23.89 29.46 -7.71
CA TYR A 118 -22.52 28.99 -7.64
C TYR A 118 -21.72 29.26 -8.91
N LEU A 119 -22.34 29.25 -10.11
CA LEU A 119 -21.62 29.57 -11.35
C LEU A 119 -21.37 31.07 -11.49
N TYR A 120 -22.28 31.95 -11.07
CA TYR A 120 -22.03 33.39 -11.06
C TYR A 120 -21.06 33.81 -9.94
N ASN A 121 -21.07 33.10 -8.81
CA ASN A 121 -20.12 33.32 -7.72
C ASN A 121 -18.84 32.47 -7.85
N TRP A 122 -18.43 32.16 -9.09
CA TRP A 122 -17.29 31.28 -9.37
C TRP A 122 -15.98 31.77 -8.74
N GLN A 123 -15.79 33.08 -8.57
CA GLN A 123 -14.59 33.67 -7.99
C GLN A 123 -14.42 33.28 -6.52
N ALA A 124 -15.48 33.45 -5.72
CA ALA A 124 -15.46 33.08 -4.31
C ALA A 124 -15.29 31.56 -4.14
N VAL A 125 -16.01 30.78 -4.94
CA VAL A 125 -15.88 29.31 -4.95
C VAL A 125 -14.45 28.89 -5.30
N GLY A 126 -13.85 29.53 -6.31
CA GLY A 126 -12.48 29.25 -6.76
C GLY A 126 -11.43 29.61 -5.71
N LEU A 127 -11.56 30.76 -5.07
CA LEU A 127 -10.62 31.21 -4.03
C LEU A 127 -10.67 30.30 -2.80
N VAL A 128 -11.87 29.92 -2.37
CA VAL A 128 -12.07 28.91 -1.30
C VAL A 128 -11.48 27.57 -1.72
N ALA A 129 -11.74 27.13 -2.96
CA ALA A 129 -11.21 25.87 -3.49
C ALA A 129 -9.68 25.85 -3.49
N ILE A 130 -9.02 26.94 -3.91
CA ILE A 130 -7.55 27.06 -3.87
C ILE A 130 -7.04 26.97 -2.44
N ALA A 131 -7.63 27.72 -1.51
CA ALA A 131 -7.19 27.71 -0.11
C ALA A 131 -7.29 26.31 0.52
N VAL A 132 -8.43 25.63 0.31
CA VAL A 132 -8.65 24.27 0.80
C VAL A 132 -7.77 23.26 0.07
N ALA A 133 -7.58 23.41 -1.25
CA ALA A 133 -6.72 22.54 -2.07
C ALA A 133 -5.26 22.62 -1.63
N LEU A 134 -4.75 23.82 -1.35
CA LEU A 134 -3.37 24.01 -0.90
C LEU A 134 -3.17 23.38 0.49
N TRP A 135 -4.13 23.57 1.41
CA TRP A 135 -4.07 22.95 2.73
C TRP A 135 -4.11 21.42 2.66
N ALA A 136 -5.13 20.86 2.01
CA ALA A 136 -5.29 19.42 1.87
C ALA A 136 -4.17 18.79 1.04
N GLY A 137 -3.75 19.46 -0.04
CA GLY A 137 -2.69 19.03 -0.93
C GLY A 137 -1.32 19.05 -0.27
N ALA A 138 -1.01 20.02 0.59
CA ALA A 138 0.21 20.01 1.38
C ALA A 138 0.27 18.81 2.33
N GLY A 139 -0.86 18.46 2.95
CA GLY A 139 -1.00 17.24 3.74
C GLY A 139 -0.80 15.98 2.90
N TRP A 140 -1.37 15.93 1.69
CA TRP A 140 -1.17 14.82 0.75
C TRP A 140 0.30 14.66 0.36
N VAL A 141 0.97 15.75 -0.05
CA VAL A 141 2.40 15.74 -0.38
C VAL A 141 3.22 15.24 0.80
N GLY A 142 2.97 15.72 2.01
CA GLY A 142 3.67 15.28 3.22
C GLY A 142 3.55 13.77 3.47
N ASN A 143 2.35 13.21 3.28
CA ASN A 143 2.12 11.76 3.46
C ASN A 143 2.79 10.92 2.36
N VAL A 144 2.68 11.35 1.10
CA VAL A 144 3.32 10.69 -0.05
C VAL A 144 4.85 10.71 0.10
N LYS A 145 5.39 11.87 0.46
CA LYS A 145 6.81 12.08 0.75
C LYS A 145 7.30 11.15 1.86
N GLY A 146 6.58 11.11 2.99
CA GLY A 146 6.89 10.22 4.11
C GLY A 146 6.87 8.75 3.70
N ALA A 147 5.86 8.31 2.96
CA ALA A 147 5.76 6.94 2.46
C ALA A 147 6.90 6.58 1.50
N ILE A 148 7.24 7.45 0.55
CA ILE A 148 8.36 7.23 -0.38
C ILE A 148 9.69 7.16 0.36
N ARG A 149 9.93 8.07 1.30
CA ARG A 149 11.13 8.05 2.16
C ARG A 149 11.20 6.75 2.96
N ALA A 150 10.08 6.29 3.49
CA ALA A 150 9.99 5.01 4.18
C ALA A 150 10.35 3.83 3.26
N MET A 151 10.01 3.87 1.97
CA MET A 151 10.46 2.88 0.97
C MET A 151 11.96 2.98 0.62
N TRP A 152 12.54 4.17 0.76
CA TRP A 152 13.89 4.48 0.26
C TRP A 152 15.01 4.33 1.31
N ARG A 153 14.72 4.60 2.58
CA ARG A 153 15.74 4.57 3.65
C ARG A 153 16.39 3.18 3.76
N PRO A 154 17.68 3.05 4.08
CA PRO A 154 18.28 1.73 4.31
C PRO A 154 17.61 0.98 5.46
N GLU A 155 17.28 1.69 6.53
CA GLU A 155 16.55 1.18 7.68
C GLU A 155 15.08 1.61 7.65
N PHE A 156 14.18 0.72 8.06
CA PHE A 156 12.78 1.06 8.28
C PHE A 156 12.61 1.50 9.75
N ASP A 157 12.86 2.78 10.00
CA ASP A 157 12.70 3.43 11.30
C ASP A 157 11.44 4.31 11.34
N THR A 158 10.92 4.54 12.56
CA THR A 158 9.83 5.50 12.79
C THR A 158 10.35 6.93 12.98
N THR A 159 11.67 7.10 13.10
CA THR A 159 12.33 8.39 13.34
C THR A 159 12.53 9.18 12.05
N GLU A 160 11.52 9.94 11.67
CA GLU A 160 11.65 10.91 10.57
C GLU A 160 12.19 12.24 11.08
N LYS A 161 13.40 12.65 10.63
CA LYS A 161 13.89 14.01 10.80
C LYS A 161 12.99 14.95 9.99
N ARG A 162 12.11 15.69 10.66
CA ARG A 162 11.23 16.69 10.05
C ARG A 162 11.64 18.08 10.51
N HIS A 163 11.47 19.08 9.63
CA HIS A 163 11.59 20.47 10.02
C HIS A 163 10.48 20.86 11.01
N PHE A 164 10.57 22.07 11.56
CA PHE A 164 9.46 22.66 12.31
C PHE A 164 8.17 22.63 11.48
N PHE A 165 7.04 22.36 12.14
CA PHE A 165 5.77 22.04 11.48
C PHE A 165 5.40 22.98 10.32
N PHE A 166 5.47 24.29 10.54
CA PHE A 166 5.08 25.28 9.53
C PHE A 166 6.02 25.31 8.31
N ILE A 167 7.32 25.07 8.50
CA ILE A 167 8.30 25.03 7.41
C ILE A 167 8.01 23.82 6.52
N GLU A 168 7.73 22.66 7.12
CA GLU A 168 7.41 21.45 6.36
C GLU A 168 6.12 21.63 5.55
N VAL A 169 5.09 22.26 6.12
CA VAL A 169 3.86 22.59 5.38
C VAL A 169 4.16 23.52 4.19
N LEU A 170 4.95 24.57 4.38
CA LEU A 170 5.28 25.51 3.30
C LEU A 170 6.12 24.84 2.20
N ILE A 171 7.06 23.98 2.55
CA ILE A 171 7.81 23.15 1.59
C ILE A 171 6.86 22.26 0.81
N ASN A 172 5.92 21.58 1.48
CA ASN A 172 4.97 20.70 0.83
C ASN A 172 4.01 21.46 -0.10
N MET A 173 3.59 22.69 0.27
CA MET A 173 2.83 23.59 -0.61
C MET A 173 3.65 23.99 -1.84
N GLY A 174 4.92 24.37 -1.65
CA GLY A 174 5.82 24.72 -2.76
C GLY A 174 6.04 23.54 -3.71
N GLN A 175 6.23 22.33 -3.17
CA GLN A 175 6.33 21.10 -3.96
C GLN A 175 5.04 20.80 -4.73
N LEU A 176 3.88 20.96 -4.08
CA LEU A 176 2.58 20.79 -4.73
C LEU A 176 2.42 21.75 -5.91
N ILE A 177 2.69 23.04 -5.71
CA ILE A 177 2.62 24.06 -6.77
C ILE A 177 3.61 23.72 -7.89
N GLY A 178 4.85 23.33 -7.56
CA GLY A 178 5.84 22.91 -8.53
C GLY A 178 5.38 21.72 -9.38
N PHE A 179 4.75 20.70 -8.78
CA PHE A 179 4.18 19.59 -9.52
C PHE A 179 2.99 20.00 -10.38
N ILE A 180 2.11 20.88 -9.90
CA ILE A 180 0.99 21.42 -10.70
C ILE A 180 1.53 22.17 -11.92
N VAL A 181 2.50 23.05 -11.74
CA VAL A 181 3.13 23.79 -12.84
C VAL A 181 3.78 22.83 -13.83
N LEU A 182 4.51 21.82 -13.36
CA LEU A 182 5.12 20.81 -14.22
C LEU A 182 4.08 20.02 -15.03
N ILE A 183 2.95 19.66 -14.42
CA ILE A 183 1.83 19.00 -15.10
C ILE A 183 1.24 19.94 -16.17
N LEU A 184 0.99 21.21 -15.84
CA LEU A 184 0.44 22.19 -16.79
C LEU A 184 1.37 22.44 -17.97
N LEU A 185 2.69 22.55 -17.72
CA LEU A 185 3.70 22.65 -18.78
C LEU A 185 3.72 21.40 -19.66
N GLY A 186 3.63 20.21 -19.04
CA GLY A 186 3.54 18.95 -19.77
C GLY A 186 2.29 18.84 -20.64
N LEU A 187 1.14 19.31 -20.16
CA LEU A 187 -0.11 19.37 -20.92
C LEU A 187 -0.02 20.39 -22.06
N GLY A 188 0.47 21.60 -21.79
CA GLY A 188 0.63 22.65 -22.79
C GLY A 188 1.60 22.24 -23.90
N ALA A 189 2.73 21.62 -23.56
CA ALA A 189 3.66 21.05 -24.52
C ALA A 189 2.96 19.99 -25.40
N ASN A 190 2.21 19.07 -24.79
CA ASN A 190 1.49 18.03 -25.54
C ASN A 190 0.47 18.63 -26.52
N THR A 191 -0.24 19.69 -26.14
CA THR A 191 -1.17 20.39 -27.05
C THR A 191 -0.46 21.01 -28.25
N VAL A 192 0.64 21.75 -28.03
CA VAL A 192 1.43 22.34 -29.13
C VAL A 192 1.96 21.26 -30.07
N PHE A 193 2.46 20.15 -29.51
CA PHE A 193 2.97 19.03 -30.29
C PHE A 193 1.90 18.33 -31.13
N ILE A 194 0.67 18.19 -30.63
CA ILE A 194 -0.44 17.60 -31.41
C ILE A 194 -0.79 18.52 -32.57
N THR A 195 -0.95 19.82 -32.32
CA THR A 195 -1.27 20.81 -33.37
C THR A 195 -0.21 20.83 -34.47
N TRP A 196 1.08 20.89 -34.10
CA TRP A 196 2.17 20.92 -35.08
C TRP A 196 2.38 19.56 -35.76
N GLY A 197 2.09 18.45 -35.07
CA GLY A 197 2.23 17.10 -35.60
C GLY A 197 1.27 16.81 -36.76
N GLU A 198 0.06 17.37 -36.72
CA GLU A 198 -0.88 17.32 -37.84
C GLU A 198 -0.33 18.11 -39.04
N ASP A 199 0.14 19.34 -38.82
CA ASP A 199 0.69 20.20 -39.89
C ASP A 199 1.95 19.62 -40.55
N LEU A 200 2.88 19.06 -39.78
CA LEU A 200 4.13 18.44 -40.28
C LEU A 200 3.88 17.19 -41.12
N VAL A 201 2.84 16.43 -40.79
CA VAL A 201 2.51 15.18 -41.47
C VAL A 201 1.80 15.43 -42.80
N HIS A 202 1.09 16.55 -42.93
CA HIS A 202 0.56 17.03 -44.21
C HIS A 202 1.64 17.61 -45.15
N LEU A 203 2.80 18.00 -44.62
CA LEU A 203 3.92 18.53 -45.42
C LEU A 203 4.78 17.44 -46.07
N LEU A 204 4.72 16.21 -45.56
CA LEU A 204 5.50 15.07 -46.06
C LEU A 204 4.57 14.10 -46.81
N PRO A 205 4.96 13.57 -47.98
CA PRO A 205 4.12 12.69 -48.80
C PRO A 205 4.04 11.26 -48.23
N PHE A 206 3.70 11.11 -46.94
CA PHE A 206 3.50 9.82 -46.27
C PHE A 206 2.10 9.25 -46.47
N ASP A 207 1.19 10.02 -47.06
CA ASP A 207 -0.20 9.61 -47.32
C ASP A 207 -0.30 8.45 -48.32
N ALA A 208 0.68 8.32 -49.24
CA ALA A 208 0.72 7.23 -50.22
C ALA A 208 0.94 5.83 -49.61
N LEU A 209 1.46 5.75 -48.37
CA LEU A 209 1.81 4.49 -47.70
C LEU A 209 0.91 4.18 -46.48
N GLY A 210 -0.08 5.03 -46.18
CA GLY A 210 -0.91 4.90 -44.96
C GLY A 210 -0.13 5.04 -43.64
N LEU A 211 1.14 5.47 -43.70
CA LEU A 211 2.04 5.61 -42.56
C LEU A 211 1.81 6.91 -41.78
N SER A 212 1.23 7.93 -42.41
CA SER A 212 1.04 9.28 -41.83
C SER A 212 0.31 9.24 -40.47
N ASN A 213 -0.85 8.60 -40.41
CA ASN A 213 -1.67 8.52 -39.18
C ASN A 213 -1.02 7.67 -38.06
N TRP A 214 -0.33 6.59 -38.40
CA TRP A 214 0.38 5.78 -37.40
C TRP A 214 1.58 6.52 -36.82
N LEU A 215 2.31 7.28 -37.65
CA LEU A 215 3.45 8.08 -37.22
C LEU A 215 3.01 9.19 -36.24
N VAL A 216 1.92 9.91 -36.54
CA VAL A 216 1.34 10.93 -35.64
C VAL A 216 1.02 10.33 -34.28
N ARG A 217 0.37 9.16 -34.26
CA ARG A 217 0.01 8.46 -33.01
C ARG A 217 1.24 8.04 -32.23
N LEU A 218 2.27 7.51 -32.90
CA LEU A 218 3.51 7.10 -32.25
C LEU A 218 4.26 8.30 -31.65
N VAL A 219 4.33 9.41 -32.38
CA VAL A 219 4.96 10.66 -31.90
C VAL A 219 4.19 11.22 -30.71
N SER A 220 2.86 11.35 -30.81
CA SER A 220 2.01 11.83 -29.71
C SER A 220 2.11 10.94 -28.46
N ALA A 221 2.11 9.62 -28.64
CA ALA A 221 2.32 8.67 -27.55
C ALA A 221 3.71 8.81 -26.93
N SER A 222 4.75 9.03 -27.74
CA SER A 222 6.13 9.23 -27.27
C SER A 222 6.28 10.53 -26.48
N VAL A 223 5.67 11.63 -26.93
CA VAL A 223 5.65 12.92 -26.21
C VAL A 223 4.90 12.80 -24.89
N SER A 224 3.73 12.15 -24.90
CA SER A 224 2.95 11.87 -23.69
C SER A 224 3.76 11.03 -22.69
N LEU A 225 4.45 10.00 -23.16
CA LEU A 225 5.31 9.15 -22.34
C LEU A 225 6.52 9.92 -21.81
N ALA A 226 7.14 10.78 -22.61
CA ALA A 226 8.27 11.62 -22.20
C ALA A 226 7.86 12.64 -21.12
N SER A 227 6.69 13.26 -21.28
CA SER A 227 6.11 14.18 -20.29
C SER A 227 5.82 13.46 -18.97
N GLY A 228 5.19 12.27 -19.03
CA GLY A 228 4.98 11.41 -17.86
C GLY A 228 6.29 10.98 -17.21
N TRP A 229 7.29 10.62 -18.01
CA TRP A 229 8.62 10.25 -17.52
C TRP A 229 9.29 11.41 -16.77
N MET A 230 9.23 12.62 -17.31
CA MET A 230 9.77 13.82 -16.68
C MET A 230 9.06 14.14 -15.36
N LEU A 231 7.74 13.97 -15.30
CA LEU A 231 6.96 14.11 -14.08
C LEU A 231 7.40 13.11 -13.01
N PHE A 232 7.49 11.82 -13.34
CA PHE A 232 7.95 10.81 -12.39
C PHE A 232 9.42 11.01 -11.99
N TYR A 233 10.26 11.48 -12.91
CA TYR A 233 11.65 11.81 -12.60
C TYR A 233 11.75 12.97 -11.61
N ALA A 234 10.98 14.04 -11.81
CA ALA A 234 10.88 15.13 -10.83
C ALA A 234 10.33 14.61 -9.49
N PHE A 235 9.31 13.78 -9.53
CA PHE A 235 8.66 13.20 -8.36
C PHE A 235 9.64 12.38 -7.49
N PHE A 236 10.39 11.45 -8.10
CA PHE A 236 11.38 10.63 -7.41
C PHE A 236 12.70 11.35 -7.13
N THR A 237 12.94 12.55 -7.66
CA THR A 237 14.12 13.35 -7.28
C THR A 237 13.84 14.34 -6.15
N ILE A 238 12.63 14.90 -6.10
CA ILE A 238 12.27 15.98 -5.16
C ILE A 238 11.79 15.45 -3.80
N LEU A 239 10.93 14.41 -3.78
CA LEU A 239 10.30 13.92 -2.55
C LEU A 239 11.26 13.22 -1.54
N PRO A 240 12.24 12.41 -1.97
CA PRO A 240 13.07 11.63 -1.04
C PRO A 240 14.05 12.46 -0.20
N ALA A 241 14.44 13.65 -0.69
CA ALA A 241 15.36 14.65 -0.12
C ALA A 241 16.75 14.17 0.36
N ASP A 242 16.81 13.18 1.25
CA ASP A 242 18.00 12.89 2.07
C ASP A 242 18.78 11.64 1.61
N ASN A 243 18.10 10.65 1.03
CA ASN A 243 18.73 9.40 0.56
C ASN A 243 18.60 9.28 -0.97
N LYS A 244 19.63 9.75 -1.69
CA LYS A 244 19.63 9.74 -3.15
C LYS A 244 20.09 8.38 -3.67
N ALA A 245 19.19 7.62 -4.29
CA ALA A 245 19.61 6.47 -5.11
C ALA A 245 20.45 6.94 -6.31
N PRO A 246 21.22 6.05 -6.95
CA PRO A 246 21.96 6.37 -8.15
C PRO A 246 21.06 7.00 -9.22
N ARG A 247 21.48 8.11 -9.83
CA ARG A 247 20.69 8.85 -10.85
C ARG A 247 20.22 7.95 -12.00
N ARG A 248 21.04 6.96 -12.37
CA ARG A 248 20.69 5.95 -13.40
C ARG A 248 19.48 5.10 -12.98
N SER A 249 19.41 4.70 -11.71
CA SER A 249 18.27 3.96 -11.16
C SER A 249 17.02 4.82 -11.16
N VAL A 250 17.11 6.08 -10.70
CA VAL A 250 15.97 7.02 -10.69
C VAL A 250 15.43 7.25 -12.11
N ARG A 251 16.29 7.48 -13.10
CA ARG A 251 15.87 7.64 -14.51
C ARG A 251 15.13 6.41 -15.04
N ARG A 252 15.68 5.21 -14.83
CA ARG A 252 15.09 3.94 -15.29
C ARG A 252 13.78 3.63 -14.56
N GLY A 253 13.76 3.78 -13.24
CA GLY A 253 12.56 3.58 -12.41
C GLY A 253 11.45 4.58 -12.77
N SER A 254 11.79 5.83 -13.06
CA SER A 254 10.81 6.83 -13.53
C SER A 254 10.23 6.47 -14.88
N LEU A 255 11.03 5.90 -15.80
CA LEU A 255 10.54 5.44 -17.10
C LEU A 255 9.59 4.25 -16.92
N MET A 256 9.96 3.31 -16.04
CA MET A 256 9.10 2.20 -15.64
C MET A 256 7.77 2.71 -15.06
N ALA A 257 7.80 3.71 -14.16
CA ALA A 257 6.59 4.32 -13.63
C ALA A 257 5.72 4.95 -14.72
N ALA A 258 6.32 5.66 -15.68
CA ALA A 258 5.60 6.26 -16.80
C ALA A 258 4.91 5.21 -17.68
N VAL A 259 5.61 4.11 -18.00
CA VAL A 259 5.04 3.00 -18.78
C VAL A 259 3.93 2.30 -17.98
N MET A 260 4.16 1.99 -16.71
CA MET A 260 3.13 1.36 -15.86
C MET A 260 1.92 2.28 -15.67
N PHE A 261 2.13 3.59 -15.59
CA PHE A 261 1.04 4.57 -15.49
C PHE A 261 0.22 4.63 -16.76
N TRP A 262 0.86 4.59 -17.93
CA TRP A 262 0.18 4.49 -19.22
C TRP A 262 -0.70 3.22 -19.31
N VAL A 263 -0.17 2.06 -18.90
CA VAL A 263 -0.94 0.81 -18.82
C VAL A 263 -2.09 0.94 -17.81
N LEU A 264 -1.85 1.54 -16.65
CA LEU A 264 -2.86 1.76 -15.63
C LEU A 264 -4.01 2.65 -16.14
N GLN A 265 -3.69 3.71 -16.88
CA GLN A 265 -4.69 4.59 -17.50
C GLN A 265 -5.55 3.83 -18.52
N ALA A 266 -4.93 3.01 -19.37
CA ALA A 266 -5.65 2.16 -20.32
C ALA A 266 -6.57 1.15 -19.60
N GLY A 267 -6.07 0.52 -18.53
CA GLY A 267 -6.86 -0.41 -17.71
C GLY A 267 -8.04 0.29 -17.01
N ALA A 268 -7.82 1.48 -16.45
CA ALA A 268 -8.85 2.28 -15.81
C ALA A 268 -9.94 2.74 -16.79
N GLY A 269 -9.55 3.17 -17.99
CA GLY A 269 -10.49 3.54 -19.06
C GLY A 269 -11.35 2.34 -19.50
N THR A 270 -10.72 1.17 -19.66
CA THR A 270 -11.44 -0.06 -20.00
C THR A 270 -12.42 -0.46 -18.88
N LEU A 271 -11.98 -0.41 -17.62
CA LEU A 271 -12.83 -0.73 -16.47
C LEU A 271 -14.00 0.25 -16.34
N ALA A 272 -13.75 1.55 -16.53
CA ALA A 272 -14.80 2.57 -16.56
C ALA A 272 -15.83 2.28 -17.65
N ALA A 273 -15.39 1.91 -18.86
CA ALA A 273 -16.29 1.56 -19.97
C ALA A 273 -17.13 0.31 -19.66
N MET A 274 -16.55 -0.72 -19.04
CA MET A 274 -17.29 -1.93 -18.61
C MET A 274 -18.35 -1.59 -17.57
N PHE A 275 -18.00 -0.76 -16.58
CA PHE A 275 -18.92 -0.38 -15.52
C PHE A 275 -20.04 0.53 -16.01
N ALA A 276 -19.75 1.44 -16.96
CA ALA A 276 -20.76 2.30 -17.58
C ALA A 276 -21.83 1.52 -18.36
N ARG A 277 -21.47 0.36 -18.91
CA ARG A 277 -22.42 -0.55 -19.60
C ARG A 277 -23.31 -1.34 -18.64
N ASN A 278 -22.95 -1.44 -17.35
CA ASN A 278 -23.68 -2.22 -16.37
C ASN A 278 -24.61 -1.33 -15.53
N ARG A 279 -25.93 -1.42 -15.77
CA ARG A 279 -26.96 -0.65 -15.06
C ARG A 279 -26.91 -0.83 -13.55
N SER A 280 -26.55 -2.02 -13.06
CA SER A 280 -26.40 -2.26 -11.63
C SER A 280 -25.22 -1.49 -11.07
N ALA A 281 -24.07 -1.49 -11.76
CA ALA A 281 -22.86 -0.79 -11.31
C ALA A 281 -23.04 0.74 -11.28
N ALA A 282 -23.82 1.30 -12.22
CA ALA A 282 -24.15 2.72 -12.25
C ALA A 282 -24.89 3.20 -10.98
N LEU A 283 -25.75 2.36 -10.40
CA LEU A 283 -26.51 2.68 -9.18
C LEU A 283 -25.65 2.73 -7.92
N TRP A 284 -24.51 2.03 -7.88
CA TRP A 284 -23.62 1.92 -6.71
C TRP A 284 -22.44 2.91 -6.74
N GLY A 285 -22.40 3.83 -7.69
CA GLY A 285 -21.26 4.74 -7.84
C GLY A 285 -20.04 4.07 -8.48
N ALA A 286 -20.26 3.29 -9.55
CA ALA A 286 -19.23 2.71 -10.42
C ALA A 286 -17.98 3.58 -10.60
N SER A 287 -18.17 4.85 -10.97
CA SER A 287 -17.07 5.79 -11.22
C SER A 287 -16.23 6.05 -9.97
N PHE A 288 -16.83 6.07 -8.78
CA PHE A 288 -16.13 6.23 -7.52
C PHE A 288 -15.30 4.98 -7.19
N VAL A 289 -15.83 3.78 -7.42
CA VAL A 289 -15.09 2.52 -7.22
C VAL A 289 -13.90 2.43 -8.17
N VAL A 290 -14.09 2.75 -9.46
CA VAL A 290 -13.01 2.78 -10.45
C VAL A 290 -11.95 3.82 -10.08
N ALA A 291 -12.37 5.01 -9.63
CA ALA A 291 -11.44 6.04 -9.17
C ALA A 291 -10.66 5.61 -7.93
N LEU A 292 -11.31 5.01 -6.93
CA LEU A 292 -10.66 4.47 -5.73
C LEU A 292 -9.63 3.39 -6.08
N LEU A 293 -10.02 2.46 -6.96
CA LEU A 293 -9.14 1.40 -7.41
C LEU A 293 -7.94 1.97 -8.16
N PHE A 294 -8.18 2.93 -9.07
CA PHE A 294 -7.13 3.65 -9.79
C PHE A 294 -6.17 4.34 -8.84
N LEU A 295 -6.67 5.14 -7.90
CA LEU A 295 -5.85 5.83 -6.90
C LEU A 295 -5.03 4.85 -6.06
N ASN A 296 -5.61 3.71 -5.67
CA ASN A 296 -4.90 2.70 -4.90
C ASN A 296 -3.80 2.02 -5.70
N ILE A 297 -4.09 1.58 -6.92
CA ILE A 297 -3.09 0.94 -7.78
C ILE A 297 -2.01 1.95 -8.17
N PHE A 298 -2.37 3.21 -8.40
CA PHE A 298 -1.41 4.29 -8.65
C PHE A 298 -0.48 4.53 -7.47
N ALA A 299 -1.02 4.58 -6.25
CA ALA A 299 -0.22 4.70 -5.04
C ALA A 299 0.72 3.50 -4.85
N ARG A 300 0.23 2.27 -5.08
CA ARG A 300 1.06 1.06 -5.03
C ARG A 300 2.16 1.10 -6.09
N LEU A 301 1.84 1.51 -7.31
CA LEU A 301 2.78 1.65 -8.42
C LEU A 301 3.92 2.59 -8.03
N ILE A 302 3.60 3.77 -7.50
CA ILE A 302 4.60 4.75 -7.05
C ILE A 302 5.51 4.15 -5.98
N LEU A 303 4.93 3.52 -4.96
CA LEU A 303 5.69 2.95 -3.83
C LEU A 303 6.51 1.72 -4.25
N TYR A 304 6.01 0.92 -5.18
CA TYR A 304 6.72 -0.22 -5.73
C TYR A 304 7.91 0.22 -6.58
N VAL A 305 7.72 1.25 -7.41
CA VAL A 305 8.83 1.88 -8.15
C VAL A 305 9.83 2.53 -7.19
N ALA A 306 9.39 3.14 -6.10
CA ALA A 306 10.29 3.67 -5.07
C ALA A 306 11.15 2.55 -4.46
N CYS A 307 10.56 1.38 -4.17
CA CYS A 307 11.30 0.20 -3.73
C CYS A 307 12.28 -0.28 -4.80
N TRP A 308 11.88 -0.32 -6.07
CA TRP A 308 12.73 -0.72 -7.19
C TRP A 308 13.94 0.19 -7.32
N ILE A 309 13.72 1.50 -7.22
CA ILE A 309 14.79 2.49 -7.28
C ILE A 309 15.77 2.29 -6.12
N ALA A 310 15.25 2.03 -4.90
CA ALA A 310 16.05 1.83 -3.70
C ALA A 310 16.85 0.52 -3.72
N THR A 311 16.25 -0.61 -4.12
CA THR A 311 16.93 -1.92 -4.16
C THR A 311 17.95 -2.04 -5.29
N ALA A 312 18.11 -1.02 -6.13
CA ALA A 312 19.15 -1.03 -7.17
C ALA A 312 20.57 -1.06 -6.58
N ASN A 313 20.74 -0.48 -5.40
CA ASN A 313 21.99 -0.45 -4.64
C ASN A 313 21.79 -0.63 -3.13
N GLN A 314 20.63 -1.13 -2.68
CA GLN A 314 20.38 -1.46 -1.27
C GLN A 314 19.81 -2.87 -1.13
N PRO A 315 20.08 -3.56 0.00
CA PRO A 315 19.50 -4.85 0.30
C PRO A 315 17.98 -4.74 0.50
N ALA A 316 17.26 -5.87 0.37
CA ALA A 316 15.81 -5.89 0.50
C ALA A 316 15.36 -5.46 1.91
N VAL A 317 15.96 -6.09 2.93
CA VAL A 317 15.64 -5.92 4.35
C VAL A 317 16.93 -5.70 5.13
N ALA A 318 16.95 -4.75 6.06
CA ALA A 318 18.13 -4.48 6.86
C ALA A 318 18.43 -5.62 7.85
N ARG A 319 19.71 -5.99 7.99
CA ARG A 319 20.26 -7.00 8.92
C ARG A 319 19.60 -8.38 8.80
N ARG A 320 19.13 -8.74 7.60
CA ARG A 320 18.48 -10.01 7.30
C ARG A 320 19.13 -10.65 6.09
N TRP A 321 19.37 -11.96 6.14
CA TRP A 321 19.82 -12.72 4.98
C TRP A 321 18.71 -12.84 3.93
N SER A 322 19.10 -12.55 2.68
CA SER A 322 18.33 -12.86 1.47
C SER A 322 19.31 -13.33 0.38
N ASP A 323 19.04 -14.50 -0.22
CA ASP A 323 19.87 -15.03 -1.32
C ASP A 323 19.92 -14.08 -2.52
N PHE A 324 18.87 -13.29 -2.69
CA PHE A 324 18.73 -12.33 -3.77
C PHE A 324 19.57 -11.05 -3.56
N ASP A 325 20.10 -10.82 -2.34
CA ASP A 325 21.01 -9.72 -2.01
C ASP A 325 22.48 -10.02 -2.34
N GLN A 326 22.83 -11.28 -2.64
CA GLN A 326 24.21 -11.68 -2.98
C GLN A 326 24.88 -10.82 -4.07
N PRO A 327 24.20 -10.43 -5.18
CA PRO A 327 24.81 -9.59 -6.21
C PRO A 327 25.23 -8.19 -5.73
N LEU A 328 24.80 -7.75 -4.55
CA LEU A 328 25.18 -6.49 -3.95
C LEU A 328 26.46 -6.57 -3.10
N ARG A 329 26.84 -7.75 -2.60
CA ARG A 329 27.96 -7.90 -1.65
C ARG A 329 29.28 -7.38 -2.18
N HIS A 330 29.50 -7.53 -3.48
CA HIS A 330 30.76 -7.20 -4.15
C HIS A 330 30.72 -5.87 -4.91
N ARG A 331 29.72 -5.02 -4.63
CA ARG A 331 29.53 -3.74 -5.32
C ARG A 331 29.87 -2.57 -4.41
N ASP A 332 30.71 -1.68 -4.89
CA ASP A 332 31.17 -0.50 -4.12
C ASP A 332 30.08 0.57 -3.94
N ASP A 333 29.05 0.56 -4.79
CA ASP A 333 27.99 1.58 -4.79
C ASP A 333 26.82 1.26 -3.84
N VAL A 334 26.97 0.22 -3.02
CA VAL A 334 25.91 -0.31 -2.18
C VAL A 334 25.79 0.45 -0.86
N VAL A 335 24.56 0.82 -0.52
CA VAL A 335 24.23 1.53 0.71
C VAL A 335 23.52 0.58 1.66
N THR A 336 24.16 0.30 2.80
CA THR A 336 23.61 -0.57 3.85
C THR A 336 23.62 0.15 5.20
N VAL A 337 22.90 -0.42 6.18
CA VAL A 337 23.06 -0.02 7.58
C VAL A 337 24.39 -0.56 8.13
N PRO A 338 25.00 0.08 9.14
CA PRO A 338 26.21 -0.44 9.78
C PRO A 338 26.05 -1.90 10.23
N GLY A 339 27.05 -2.73 9.94
CA GLY A 339 27.06 -4.16 10.29
C GLY A 339 26.02 -5.02 9.56
N HIS A 340 25.45 -4.54 8.45
CA HIS A 340 24.40 -5.27 7.72
C HIS A 340 24.82 -6.69 7.31
N TRP A 341 26.01 -6.82 6.70
CA TRP A 341 26.45 -8.11 6.15
C TRP A 341 26.78 -9.11 7.25
N ASP A 342 27.46 -8.68 8.30
CA ASP A 342 27.76 -9.52 9.47
C ASP A 342 26.46 -10.04 10.11
N ALA A 343 25.50 -9.13 10.35
CA ALA A 343 24.20 -9.51 10.91
C ALA A 343 23.37 -10.40 9.97
N ALA A 344 23.52 -10.23 8.65
CA ALA A 344 22.87 -11.09 7.67
C ALA A 344 23.49 -12.50 7.67
N ASP A 345 24.81 -12.61 7.79
CA ASP A 345 25.49 -13.91 7.88
C ASP A 345 25.12 -14.64 9.20
N GLU A 346 24.99 -13.91 10.31
CA GLU A 346 24.45 -14.45 11.57
C GLU A 346 22.97 -14.89 11.48
N ASP A 347 22.11 -14.13 10.77
CA ASP A 347 20.73 -14.52 10.49
C ASP A 347 20.66 -15.78 9.62
N GLN A 348 21.56 -15.93 8.66
CA GLN A 348 21.65 -17.15 7.84
C GLN A 348 22.05 -18.36 8.69
N ALA A 349 23.10 -18.22 9.51
CA ALA A 349 23.60 -19.30 10.36
C ALA A 349 22.50 -19.80 11.30
N ARG A 350 21.78 -18.88 11.96
CA ARG A 350 20.64 -19.23 12.83
C ARG A 350 19.54 -20.01 12.11
N ARG A 351 19.19 -19.63 10.87
CA ARG A 351 18.17 -20.36 10.09
C ARG A 351 18.60 -21.76 9.72
N LEU A 352 19.87 -21.94 9.37
CA LEU A 352 20.43 -23.25 9.03
C LEU A 352 20.46 -24.17 10.25
N ASP A 353 20.83 -23.63 11.42
CA ASP A 353 20.78 -24.37 12.68
C ASP A 353 19.34 -24.79 13.03
N GLU A 354 18.37 -23.86 12.95
CA GLU A 354 16.94 -24.13 13.18
C GLU A 354 16.39 -25.20 12.22
N GLU A 355 16.73 -25.14 10.93
CA GLU A 355 16.31 -26.13 9.93
C GLU A 355 16.91 -27.52 10.22
N SER A 356 18.19 -27.56 10.62
CA SER A 356 18.86 -28.80 11.01
C SER A 356 18.23 -29.45 12.24
N ASP A 357 17.80 -28.64 13.23
CA ASP A 357 17.14 -29.09 14.44
C ASP A 357 15.73 -29.63 14.15
N LEU A 358 14.99 -28.98 13.26
CA LEU A 358 13.67 -29.42 12.80
C LEU A 358 13.76 -30.74 12.04
N ASP A 359 14.73 -30.89 11.14
CA ASP A 359 14.98 -32.13 10.43
C ASP A 359 15.39 -33.26 11.38
N ALA A 360 16.24 -32.96 12.36
CA ALA A 360 16.61 -33.91 13.40
C ALA A 360 15.38 -34.31 14.24
N ALA A 361 14.51 -33.37 14.59
CA ALA A 361 13.27 -33.64 15.31
C ALA A 361 12.27 -34.48 14.48
N ALA A 362 12.11 -34.17 13.20
CA ALA A 362 11.27 -34.93 12.28
C ALA A 362 11.76 -36.37 12.15
N ARG A 363 13.07 -36.57 11.96
CA ARG A 363 13.69 -37.90 11.90
C ARG A 363 13.46 -38.70 13.19
N ARG A 364 13.64 -38.09 14.37
CA ARG A 364 13.34 -38.73 15.66
C ARG A 364 11.87 -39.16 15.75
N ASN A 365 10.93 -38.29 15.38
CA ASN A 365 9.50 -38.62 15.41
C ASN A 365 9.15 -39.78 14.45
N THR A 366 9.75 -39.82 13.26
CA THR A 366 9.55 -40.95 12.33
C THR A 366 10.13 -42.27 12.85
N ALA A 367 11.30 -42.23 13.51
CA ALA A 367 11.92 -43.40 14.11
C ALA A 367 11.06 -43.96 15.26
N TYR A 368 10.53 -43.10 16.14
CA TYR A 368 9.60 -43.51 17.20
C TYR A 368 8.30 -44.13 16.64
N ALA A 369 7.75 -43.57 15.57
CA ALA A 369 6.54 -44.11 14.95
C ALA A 369 6.79 -45.49 14.32
N LEU A 370 7.92 -45.68 13.63
CA LEU A 370 8.33 -46.97 13.07
C LEU A 370 8.59 -48.01 14.16
N ASP A 371 9.24 -47.64 15.25
CA ASP A 371 9.49 -48.54 16.38
C ASP A 371 8.19 -48.95 17.07
N THR A 372 7.22 -48.04 17.18
CA THR A 372 5.88 -48.36 17.72
C THR A 372 5.12 -49.34 16.80
N VAL A 373 5.18 -49.14 15.49
CA VAL A 373 4.51 -50.01 14.50
C VAL A 373 5.22 -51.37 14.40
N MET A 374 6.56 -51.39 14.37
CA MET A 374 7.34 -52.62 14.35
C MET A 374 7.24 -53.38 15.67
N GLY A 375 7.20 -52.68 16.80
CA GLY A 375 6.90 -53.25 18.11
C GLY A 375 5.52 -53.88 18.15
N SER A 376 4.50 -53.21 17.59
CA SER A 376 3.14 -53.73 17.44
C SER A 376 3.05 -54.95 16.49
N LEU A 377 3.87 -54.98 15.43
CA LEU A 377 3.92 -56.10 14.47
C LEU A 377 4.70 -57.29 15.02
N MET A 378 5.79 -57.04 15.76
CA MET A 378 6.59 -58.07 16.43
C MET A 378 5.87 -58.65 17.64
N SER A 379 4.96 -57.89 18.28
CA SER A 379 4.02 -58.43 19.26
C SER A 379 2.85 -59.21 18.63
N GLY A 380 2.72 -59.21 17.30
CA GLY A 380 1.65 -59.89 16.55
C GLY A 380 1.76 -61.41 16.43
N LEU A 381 2.72 -62.06 17.12
CA LEU A 381 2.80 -63.53 17.25
C LEU A 381 2.39 -64.04 18.65
N GLY A 382 1.77 -63.21 19.49
CA GLY A 382 1.13 -63.63 20.74
C GLY A 382 -0.15 -62.84 21.01
N GLY A 383 -1.23 -63.55 21.37
CA GLY A 383 -2.60 -63.01 21.52
C GLY A 383 -2.77 -61.89 22.58
N PRO A 384 -4.01 -61.35 22.72
CA PRO A 384 -4.27 -60.00 23.21
C PRO A 384 -4.24 -59.89 24.74
N PRO A 385 -4.26 -58.65 25.27
CA PRO A 385 -5.42 -58.33 26.10
C PRO A 385 -6.16 -57.07 25.64
N ALA A 386 -7.42 -57.05 26.02
CA ALA A 386 -8.38 -55.99 25.84
C ALA A 386 -7.82 -54.63 26.31
N ASP A 387 -8.03 -53.59 25.49
CA ASP A 387 -8.93 -52.48 25.84
C ASP A 387 -8.98 -51.52 24.65
N ALA A 388 -10.10 -51.61 23.94
CA ALA A 388 -10.42 -50.70 22.85
C ALA A 388 -10.85 -49.33 23.39
N MET A 389 -10.33 -48.29 22.72
CA MET A 389 -11.00 -47.01 22.47
C MET A 389 -11.58 -46.24 23.67
N ALA A 390 -10.85 -45.21 24.12
CA ALA A 390 -11.47 -43.96 24.58
C ALA A 390 -10.61 -42.74 24.22
N HIS A 391 -11.06 -42.05 23.18
CA HIS A 391 -10.86 -40.64 22.82
C HIS A 391 -10.07 -39.67 23.75
N ARG A 392 -9.20 -38.88 23.07
CA ARG A 392 -8.95 -37.41 23.13
C ARG A 392 -7.63 -36.89 23.77
N GLY A 393 -6.83 -36.25 22.91
CA GLY A 393 -6.23 -34.92 23.15
C GLY A 393 -4.70 -34.85 23.23
N PRO A 394 -4.02 -33.92 22.51
CA PRO A 394 -2.56 -33.85 22.48
C PRO A 394 -2.02 -33.25 23.79
N VAL A 395 -1.13 -33.99 24.45
CA VAL A 395 -0.37 -33.48 25.60
C VAL A 395 0.87 -32.75 25.09
N ILE A 396 0.88 -31.45 25.32
CA ILE A 396 2.05 -30.56 25.23
C ILE A 396 3.10 -31.09 26.20
N ASN A 397 4.22 -31.62 25.70
CA ASN A 397 5.31 -32.06 26.56
C ASN A 397 6.30 -30.90 26.78
N ARG A 398 6.32 -30.39 28.02
CA ARG A 398 7.36 -29.51 28.55
C ARG A 398 8.63 -30.35 28.80
N GLY A 399 9.79 -29.77 28.49
CA GLY A 399 11.10 -30.39 28.77
C GLY A 399 11.35 -30.65 30.26
N PRO A 400 12.34 -31.51 30.59
CA PRO A 400 12.58 -31.96 31.95
C PRO A 400 13.56 -31.04 32.69
N ASP A 401 13.19 -30.64 33.90
CA ASP A 401 14.15 -30.11 34.88
C ASP A 401 14.59 -31.22 35.84
N ARG A 402 15.91 -31.40 35.97
CA ARG A 402 16.56 -31.95 37.16
C ARG A 402 17.80 -31.12 37.52
N GLY A 403 17.58 -30.14 38.40
CA GLY A 403 18.37 -29.79 39.60
C GLY A 403 19.87 -29.47 39.49
N ALA A 404 20.25 -28.20 39.70
CA ALA A 404 20.80 -27.71 40.99
C ALA A 404 21.73 -26.48 40.86
N ARG A 405 21.40 -25.44 41.65
CA ARG A 405 22.22 -24.31 42.17
C ARG A 405 22.76 -23.25 41.19
N GLN A 406 22.19 -22.04 41.24
CA GLN A 406 22.81 -20.83 41.83
C GLN A 406 21.82 -19.65 41.85
N ARG A 407 22.03 -18.73 42.80
CA ARG A 407 21.11 -17.69 43.31
C ARG A 407 20.88 -16.53 42.32
N LEU A 408 19.67 -15.96 42.30
CA LEU A 408 19.38 -14.58 41.83
C LEU A 408 18.22 -13.95 42.66
N PRO A 409 18.16 -12.60 42.78
CA PRO A 409 17.37 -11.90 43.80
C PRO A 409 15.92 -11.58 43.36
N GLN A 410 15.05 -11.49 44.36
CA GLN A 410 13.64 -11.11 44.26
C GLN A 410 13.45 -9.65 43.82
N ARG A 411 12.53 -9.40 42.88
CA ARG A 411 11.68 -8.17 42.86
C ARG A 411 10.41 -8.36 42.01
N LEU A 412 9.28 -8.32 42.71
CA LEU A 412 7.98 -7.67 42.41
C LEU A 412 7.22 -8.00 41.10
N ALA A 413 6.14 -8.76 41.25
CA ALA A 413 4.92 -8.59 40.46
C ALA A 413 3.73 -8.48 41.42
N GLN A 414 3.15 -7.28 41.56
CA GLN A 414 1.83 -7.11 42.17
C GLN A 414 0.85 -6.63 41.10
N ARG A 415 -0.22 -7.43 40.97
CA ARG A 415 -1.42 -7.19 40.19
C ARG A 415 -2.18 -5.97 40.71
N THR A 416 -2.67 -5.12 39.82
CA THR A 416 -3.69 -4.12 40.12
C THR A 416 -5.07 -4.63 39.69
N SER A 417 -5.98 -4.80 40.64
CA SER A 417 -7.44 -4.87 40.43
C SER A 417 -8.06 -3.56 40.92
N TRP A 418 -8.98 -2.99 40.15
CA TRP A 418 -9.62 -1.70 40.42
C TRP A 418 -11.07 -1.88 40.88
N SER A 419 -11.48 -1.22 41.98
CA SER A 419 -12.84 -0.75 42.24
C SER A 419 -12.85 0.29 43.39
N PRO A 420 -13.90 1.15 43.50
CA PRO A 420 -13.76 2.54 43.98
C PRO A 420 -14.29 2.79 45.41
N THR A 421 -13.72 3.79 46.11
CA THR A 421 -14.40 4.69 47.10
C THR A 421 -13.40 5.73 47.68
N ASN A 422 -13.89 6.96 47.91
CA ASN A 422 -13.23 8.17 48.44
C ASN A 422 -13.44 8.25 49.99
N PRO A 423 -12.92 9.22 50.81
CA PRO A 423 -12.05 10.39 50.57
C PRO A 423 -10.86 10.61 51.56
N SER A 424 -10.09 11.68 51.29
CA SER A 424 -8.88 12.27 51.93
C SER A 424 -8.88 12.46 53.47
N PRO A 425 -7.74 12.80 54.15
CA PRO A 425 -7.20 14.19 54.12
C PRO A 425 -5.67 14.39 54.22
N ALA A 426 -5.24 15.53 53.66
CA ALA A 426 -4.25 16.52 54.12
C ALA A 426 -2.77 16.16 54.44
N THR A 427 -1.86 16.88 53.77
CA THR A 427 -0.72 17.68 54.31
C THR A 427 0.05 18.28 53.11
N SER A 428 -0.23 19.52 52.69
CA SER A 428 0.38 20.79 53.12
C SER A 428 1.89 20.91 52.87
N ALA A 429 2.28 21.47 51.72
CA ALA A 429 3.43 22.36 51.60
C ALA A 429 3.21 23.32 50.42
N ARG A 430 3.51 24.60 50.67
CA ARG A 430 2.98 25.79 50.01
C ARG A 430 4.14 26.61 49.44
N ARG A 431 4.06 27.09 48.19
CA ARG A 431 4.48 28.45 47.74
C ARG A 431 4.25 28.60 46.22
N GLU A 432 3.22 29.34 45.83
CA GLU A 432 3.22 30.76 45.35
C GLU A 432 3.51 30.87 43.84
N GLN A 433 2.48 30.91 43.00
CA GLN A 433 1.73 32.10 42.53
C GLN A 433 2.48 32.99 41.52
N ARG A 434 2.16 32.79 40.23
CA ARG A 434 1.93 33.88 39.26
C ARG A 434 0.77 33.51 38.32
N ARG A 435 -0.27 34.34 38.32
CA ARG A 435 -1.30 34.54 37.28
C ARG A 435 -1.04 35.95 36.70
N PRO A 436 -1.40 36.30 35.45
CA PRO A 436 -2.70 36.08 34.77
C PRO A 436 -2.52 35.59 33.30
N GLY A 437 -3.53 35.32 32.48
CA GLY A 437 -4.95 35.64 32.52
C GLY A 437 -5.76 34.78 31.55
N ALA A 438 -7.08 34.90 31.69
CA ALA A 438 -8.10 34.17 30.95
C ALA A 438 -8.19 34.62 29.48
N GLY A 439 -8.37 33.64 28.60
CA GLY A 439 -8.76 33.86 27.21
C GLY A 439 -8.66 32.55 26.43
N TRP A 440 -9.78 32.13 25.83
CA TRP A 440 -9.88 31.08 24.79
C TRP A 440 -9.92 29.61 25.25
N LEU A 441 -11.05 29.19 25.81
CA LEU A 441 -11.58 27.83 25.65
C LEU A 441 -13.09 27.89 25.34
N GLY A 442 -13.40 28.41 24.15
CA GLY A 442 -14.72 28.30 23.53
C GLY A 442 -14.52 27.92 22.07
N GLY A 443 -14.78 26.65 21.73
CA GLY A 443 -14.94 26.23 20.33
C GLY A 443 -14.13 25.03 19.87
N LEU A 444 -14.23 23.86 20.52
CA LEU A 444 -13.92 22.55 19.89
C LEU A 444 -14.77 21.43 20.53
N ALA A 445 -16.09 21.50 20.35
CA ALA A 445 -17.01 20.41 20.73
C ALA A 445 -18.23 20.28 19.79
N ALA A 446 -18.01 20.43 18.48
CA ALA A 446 -19.01 20.11 17.45
C ALA A 446 -18.32 19.42 16.27
N GLY A 447 -18.41 18.09 16.20
CA GLY A 447 -17.78 17.33 15.12
C GLY A 447 -17.73 15.82 15.24
N LEU A 448 -18.47 15.20 16.17
CA LEU A 448 -18.66 13.75 16.21
C LEU A 448 -20.16 13.45 16.12
N GLY A 449 -20.65 13.29 14.89
CA GLY A 449 -22.07 13.10 14.60
C GLY A 449 -22.31 12.19 13.40
N ALA A 450 -21.77 10.97 13.41
CA ALA A 450 -22.17 9.93 12.44
C ALA A 450 -22.25 8.50 13.00
N GLY A 451 -21.83 8.26 14.25
CA GLY A 451 -21.82 6.91 14.86
C GLY A 451 -23.11 6.46 15.56
N ALA A 452 -24.05 7.38 15.82
CA ALA A 452 -25.21 7.09 16.69
C ALA A 452 -26.54 6.85 15.95
N LEU A 453 -26.59 6.96 14.62
CA LEU A 453 -27.83 6.87 13.84
C LEU A 453 -28.13 5.44 13.34
N LEU A 454 -27.11 4.61 13.12
CA LEU A 454 -27.28 3.23 12.66
C LEU A 454 -28.00 2.30 13.66
N PRO A 455 -27.70 2.32 14.98
CA PRO A 455 -28.41 1.47 15.94
C PRO A 455 -29.88 1.87 16.13
N ARG A 456 -30.18 3.18 16.02
CA ARG A 456 -31.54 3.72 16.20
C ARG A 456 -32.45 3.47 14.99
N LEU A 457 -31.89 3.40 13.78
CA LEU A 457 -32.64 3.02 12.58
C LEU A 457 -32.95 1.52 12.53
N ILE A 458 -32.00 0.68 12.95
CA ILE A 458 -32.19 -0.78 13.05
C ILE A 458 -33.25 -1.12 14.11
N GLY A 459 -33.23 -0.45 15.26
CA GLY A 459 -34.25 -0.63 16.30
C GLY A 459 -35.68 -0.23 15.87
N ARG A 460 -35.82 0.84 15.07
CA ARG A 460 -37.13 1.30 14.55
C ARG A 460 -37.69 0.39 13.46
N LEU A 461 -36.83 -0.22 12.64
CA LEU A 461 -37.25 -1.18 11.61
C LEU A 461 -37.70 -2.52 12.20
N LEU A 462 -37.02 -3.01 13.25
CA LEU A 462 -37.43 -4.22 13.97
C LEU A 462 -38.73 -4.02 14.77
N ALA A 463 -38.94 -2.85 15.37
CA ALA A 463 -40.19 -2.53 16.09
C ALA A 463 -41.42 -2.38 15.18
N ARG A 464 -41.24 -2.01 13.90
CA ARG A 464 -42.33 -1.97 12.90
C ARG A 464 -42.74 -3.37 12.43
N ARG A 465 -41.81 -4.33 12.38
CA ARG A 465 -42.09 -5.72 11.97
C ARG A 465 -42.78 -6.54 13.08
N ALA A 466 -42.64 -6.13 14.35
CA ALA A 466 -43.33 -6.75 15.48
C ALA A 466 -44.80 -6.30 15.66
N ARG A 467 -45.19 -5.12 15.11
CA ARG A 467 -46.57 -4.62 15.19
C ARG A 467 -47.53 -5.17 14.12
N SER A 468 -47.02 -5.84 13.09
CA SER A 468 -47.84 -6.46 12.04
C SER A 468 -48.22 -7.93 12.34
N ARG A 469 -47.96 -8.43 13.55
CA ARG A 469 -48.35 -9.78 14.01
C ARG A 469 -49.02 -9.74 15.38
N ARG A 470 -50.14 -9.01 15.51
CA ARG A 470 -51.12 -9.27 16.56
C ARG A 470 -52.42 -9.79 15.93
N PRO A 471 -52.99 -10.91 16.42
CA PRO A 471 -54.23 -11.44 15.88
C PRO A 471 -55.40 -10.54 16.29
N ARG A 472 -56.36 -10.35 15.37
CA ARG A 472 -57.66 -9.73 15.67
C ARG A 472 -58.42 -10.61 16.66
N PRO A 473 -59.10 -10.05 17.68
CA PRO A 473 -60.17 -10.78 18.35
C PRO A 473 -61.39 -10.84 17.43
N ARG A 474 -62.06 -11.99 17.40
CA ARG A 474 -63.39 -12.24 16.85
C ARG A 474 -64.10 -13.23 17.79
N PRO A 475 -65.44 -13.28 17.82
CA PRO A 475 -66.42 -12.18 17.76
C PRO A 475 -66.71 -11.59 19.14
#